data_AF-E1RJ50-F1
#
_entry.id   AF-E1RJ50-F1
#
_cell.length_a   1.000
_cell.length_b   1.000
_cell.length_c   1.000
_cell.angle_alpha   90.00
_cell.angle_beta   90.00
_cell.angle_gamma   90.00
#
_symmetry.space_group_name_H-M   'P 1'
#
loop_
_entity.id
_entity.type
_entity.pdbx_description
1 polymer ?
#
loop_
_entity_poly.entity_id
_entity_poly.type
_entity_poly.pdbx_seq_one_letter_code
_entity_poly.pdbx_strand_id
1 'polypeptide(L)'
;MSEKNYTYIFSGKVFPERANVNYSKLNMAIKWKDYHIKGMVSILLSQITARFSCDKKIVDILTFRNIVSELIRFMVDTVGYTNGCGYDIEITSCIDSEDNITIFGVNIENDIENFSKQRPCGVPEIIQLANSEYGPYLRFSFSDLRESIKNPSQTGFFCFRAIESLRQYFVIKYSLRDHQSWEKFRNCLNIERDKIDYIKNFSDPVRHGNRIHITSKERLKVMADTWDIVDNYVEYGLQNLKQCNSE
;
A
#
# COMPACT_ATOMS: atom_id res chain seq x y z
N MET A 1 1.46 -29.10 30.67
CA MET A 1 0.59 -28.92 29.48
C MET A 1 1.48 -28.49 28.35
N SER A 2 1.52 -29.22 27.23
CA SER A 2 2.28 -28.76 26.06
C SER A 2 1.65 -27.45 25.56
N GLU A 3 2.41 -26.36 25.54
CA GLU A 3 1.97 -25.11 24.91
C GLU A 3 1.54 -25.41 23.47
N LYS A 4 0.27 -25.17 23.17
CA LYS A 4 -0.27 -25.38 21.82
C LYS A 4 0.31 -24.31 20.92
N ASN A 5 1.26 -24.69 20.07
CA ASN A 5 1.84 -23.80 19.07
C ASN A 5 1.03 -23.84 17.78
N TYR A 6 0.63 -22.67 17.29
CA TYR A 6 -0.08 -22.50 16.02
C TYR A 6 0.94 -22.23 14.91
N THR A 7 0.95 -23.05 13.86
CA THR A 7 1.90 -22.92 12.74
C THR A 7 1.23 -22.24 11.54
N TYR A 8 1.98 -21.36 10.86
CA TYR A 8 1.57 -20.70 9.64
C TYR A 8 2.69 -20.80 8.60
N ILE A 9 2.35 -21.15 7.36
CA ILE A 9 3.31 -21.27 6.26
C ILE A 9 2.91 -20.28 5.17
N PHE A 10 3.76 -19.30 4.93
CA PHE A 10 3.61 -18.31 3.87
C PHE A 10 4.45 -18.67 2.66
N SER A 11 3.88 -18.44 1.49
CA SER A 11 4.53 -18.62 0.19
C SER A 11 4.54 -17.30 -0.57
N GLY A 12 5.59 -17.05 -1.33
CA GLY A 12 5.73 -15.80 -2.08
C GLY A 12 6.90 -15.81 -3.06
N LYS A 13 7.23 -14.63 -3.58
CA LYS A 13 8.29 -14.43 -4.56
C LYS A 13 9.07 -13.15 -4.30
N VAL A 14 10.34 -13.16 -4.71
CA VAL A 14 11.18 -11.97 -4.85
C VAL A 14 11.20 -11.53 -6.31
N PHE A 15 11.03 -10.24 -6.55
CA PHE A 15 11.07 -9.63 -7.87
C PHE A 15 12.30 -8.72 -8.04
N PRO A 16 12.83 -8.62 -9.28
CA PRO A 16 12.43 -9.43 -10.43
C PRO A 16 12.95 -10.88 -10.28
N GLU A 17 12.17 -11.89 -10.71
CA GLU A 17 12.51 -13.31 -10.48
C GLU A 17 13.89 -13.69 -11.06
N ARG A 18 14.30 -13.04 -12.16
CA ARG A 18 15.63 -13.18 -12.80
C ARG A 18 16.81 -12.85 -11.90
N ALA A 19 16.59 -12.17 -10.77
CA ALA A 19 17.63 -11.85 -9.79
C ALA A 19 18.19 -13.11 -9.10
N ASN A 20 17.44 -14.22 -9.12
CA ASN A 20 17.84 -15.50 -8.55
C ASN A 20 18.36 -15.36 -7.10
N VAL A 21 17.54 -14.74 -6.23
CA VAL A 21 17.91 -14.48 -4.84
C VAL A 21 17.87 -15.81 -4.07
N ASN A 22 18.94 -16.12 -3.33
CA ASN A 22 19.10 -17.38 -2.59
C ASN A 22 19.62 -17.14 -1.17
N TYR A 23 18.79 -17.43 -0.17
CA TYR A 23 19.10 -17.36 1.24
C TYR A 23 18.40 -18.49 1.99
N SER A 24 19.18 -19.33 2.68
CA SER A 24 18.64 -20.47 3.41
C SER A 24 18.47 -20.16 4.90
N LYS A 25 17.29 -20.51 5.43
CA LYS A 25 17.03 -20.72 6.86
C LYS A 25 17.43 -19.58 7.79
N LEU A 26 16.92 -18.38 7.53
CA LEU A 26 17.09 -17.25 8.47
C LEU A 26 16.03 -17.33 9.58
N ASN A 27 16.48 -17.41 10.83
CA ASN A 27 15.59 -17.43 11.99
C ASN A 27 15.13 -16.01 12.31
N MET A 28 13.83 -15.85 12.55
CA MET A 28 13.21 -14.58 12.91
C MET A 28 12.38 -14.73 14.18
N ALA A 29 12.38 -13.71 15.02
CA ALA A 29 11.54 -13.64 16.21
C ALA A 29 11.03 -12.21 16.39
N ILE A 30 9.72 -12.08 16.55
CA ILE A 30 9.04 -10.79 16.70
C ILE A 30 8.01 -10.90 17.81
N LYS A 31 7.92 -9.83 18.59
CA LYS A 31 6.80 -9.57 19.49
C LYS A 31 5.83 -8.65 18.77
N TRP A 32 4.63 -9.10 18.52
CA TRP A 32 3.56 -8.29 17.94
C TRP A 32 2.37 -8.30 18.88
N LYS A 33 2.08 -7.15 19.51
CA LYS A 33 1.08 -7.06 20.60
C LYS A 33 1.38 -8.15 21.65
N ASP A 34 0.40 -9.02 21.91
CA ASP A 34 0.51 -10.14 22.85
C ASP A 34 0.88 -11.49 22.20
N TYR A 35 1.36 -11.46 20.95
CA TYR A 35 1.81 -12.63 20.20
C TYR A 35 3.33 -12.73 20.20
N HIS A 36 3.83 -13.94 20.50
CA HIS A 36 5.23 -14.30 20.30
C HIS A 36 5.35 -15.10 19.01
N ILE A 37 5.90 -14.47 17.98
CA ILE A 37 6.05 -15.06 16.65
C ILE A 37 7.51 -15.46 16.50
N LYS A 38 7.76 -16.75 16.27
CA LYS A 38 9.09 -17.26 15.93
C LYS A 38 9.00 -18.02 14.63
N GLY A 39 9.96 -17.87 13.75
CA GLY A 39 9.90 -18.52 12.47
C GLY A 39 11.21 -18.60 11.74
N MET A 40 11.13 -19.18 10.56
CA MET A 40 12.23 -19.35 9.63
C MET A 40 11.77 -18.93 8.25
N VAL A 41 12.59 -18.13 7.58
CA VAL A 41 12.40 -17.72 6.19
C VAL A 41 13.47 -18.39 5.34
N SER A 42 13.08 -18.93 4.19
CA SER A 42 13.98 -19.38 3.14
C SER A 42 13.57 -18.75 1.82
N ILE A 43 14.54 -18.29 1.05
CA ILE A 43 14.38 -17.78 -0.30
C ILE A 43 15.26 -18.65 -1.20
N LEU A 44 14.67 -19.40 -2.12
CA LEU A 44 15.40 -20.27 -3.05
C LEU A 44 14.93 -19.97 -4.47
N LEU A 45 15.84 -19.61 -5.36
CA LEU A 45 15.52 -19.20 -6.74
C LEU A 45 14.42 -18.14 -6.79
N SER A 46 14.53 -17.12 -5.93
CA SER A 46 13.52 -16.07 -5.76
C SER A 46 12.14 -16.55 -5.29
N GLN A 47 11.98 -17.81 -4.87
CA GLN A 47 10.77 -18.32 -4.23
C GLN A 47 10.90 -18.21 -2.71
N ILE A 48 9.90 -17.62 -2.08
CA ILE A 48 9.85 -17.40 -0.64
C ILE A 48 9.03 -18.52 0.00
N THR A 49 9.59 -19.13 1.04
CA THR A 49 8.85 -19.95 2.00
C THR A 49 9.18 -19.49 3.40
N ALA A 50 8.17 -19.10 4.16
CA ALA A 50 8.32 -18.65 5.52
C ALA A 50 7.40 -19.44 6.45
N ARG A 51 7.97 -20.04 7.49
CA ARG A 51 7.23 -20.81 8.50
C ARG A 51 7.31 -20.09 9.82
N PHE A 52 6.17 -19.77 10.41
CA PHE A 52 6.06 -19.14 11.72
C PHE A 52 5.25 -19.99 12.69
N SER A 53 5.66 -19.98 13.95
CA SER A 53 4.98 -20.56 15.09
C SER A 53 4.58 -19.45 16.05
N CYS A 54 3.32 -19.49 16.49
CA CYS A 54 2.73 -18.52 17.39
C CYS A 54 2.21 -19.22 18.66
N ASP A 55 2.30 -18.53 19.79
CA ASP A 55 1.76 -18.96 21.08
C ASP A 55 0.21 -18.89 21.14
N LYS A 56 -0.40 -18.12 20.25
CA LYS A 56 -1.85 -17.93 20.13
C LYS A 56 -2.31 -18.02 18.67
N LYS A 57 -3.57 -18.41 18.46
CA LYS A 57 -4.20 -18.42 17.13
C LYS A 57 -4.31 -16.99 16.60
N ILE A 58 -3.83 -16.76 15.40
CA ILE A 58 -4.00 -15.51 14.65
C ILE A 58 -5.42 -15.49 14.08
N VAL A 59 -6.17 -14.45 14.42
CA VAL A 59 -7.55 -14.24 13.93
C VAL A 59 -7.55 -13.47 12.60
N ASP A 60 -6.71 -12.45 12.48
CA ASP A 60 -6.62 -11.61 11.28
C ASP A 60 -5.40 -11.98 10.43
N ILE A 61 -5.61 -12.89 9.48
CA ILE A 61 -4.56 -13.41 8.62
C ILE A 61 -3.99 -12.34 7.67
N LEU A 62 -4.78 -11.33 7.32
CA LEU A 62 -4.38 -10.26 6.39
C LEU A 62 -3.42 -9.29 7.08
N THR A 63 -3.72 -8.90 8.32
CA THR A 63 -2.76 -8.13 9.13
C THR A 63 -1.51 -8.95 9.40
N PHE A 64 -1.63 -10.25 9.65
CA PHE A 64 -0.45 -11.09 9.87
C PHE A 64 0.41 -11.23 8.62
N ARG A 65 -0.19 -11.38 7.42
CA ARG A 65 0.50 -11.30 6.14
C ARG A 65 1.28 -9.99 6.03
N ASN A 66 0.69 -8.85 6.36
CA ASN A 66 1.37 -7.55 6.29
C ASN A 66 2.66 -7.53 7.13
N ILE A 67 2.59 -8.05 8.35
CA ILE A 67 3.73 -8.16 9.26
C ILE A 67 4.79 -9.09 8.65
N VAL A 68 4.40 -10.27 8.18
CA VAL A 68 5.32 -11.22 7.55
C VAL A 68 5.99 -10.60 6.32
N SER A 69 5.26 -9.86 5.50
CA SER A 69 5.81 -9.13 4.37
C SER A 69 6.86 -8.12 4.82
N GLU A 70 6.64 -7.34 5.89
CA GLU A 70 7.65 -6.39 6.38
C GLU A 70 8.95 -7.07 6.81
N LEU A 71 8.85 -8.23 7.45
CA LEU A 71 10.00 -9.00 7.90
C LEU A 71 10.83 -9.54 6.75
N ILE A 72 10.15 -10.13 5.77
CA ILE A 72 10.80 -10.70 4.60
C ILE A 72 11.35 -9.57 3.72
N ARG A 73 10.64 -8.43 3.64
CA ARG A 73 11.11 -7.24 2.93
C ARG A 73 12.38 -6.69 3.56
N PHE A 74 12.48 -6.57 4.89
CA PHE A 74 13.72 -6.17 5.53
C PHE A 74 14.91 -7.08 5.18
N MET A 75 14.68 -8.40 5.10
CA MET A 75 15.72 -9.32 4.65
C MET A 75 16.13 -9.04 3.20
N VAL A 76 15.16 -8.93 2.29
CA VAL A 76 15.41 -8.70 0.86
C VAL A 76 16.03 -7.33 0.61
N ASP A 77 15.64 -6.30 1.35
CA ASP A 77 16.22 -4.95 1.32
C ASP A 77 17.67 -4.97 1.82
N THR A 78 17.99 -5.83 2.80
CA THR A 78 19.39 -6.01 3.24
C THR A 78 20.25 -6.56 2.11
N VAL A 79 19.73 -7.54 1.35
CA VAL A 79 20.41 -8.07 0.15
C VAL A 79 20.48 -7.01 -0.96
N GLY A 80 19.39 -6.27 -1.14
CA GLY A 80 19.32 -5.16 -2.10
C GLY A 80 20.36 -4.10 -1.79
N TYR A 81 20.51 -3.74 -0.52
CA TYR A 81 21.53 -2.80 -0.04
C TYR A 81 22.95 -3.30 -0.33
N THR A 82 23.26 -4.57 -0.04
CA THR A 82 24.60 -5.11 -0.32
C THR A 82 24.92 -5.18 -1.81
N ASN A 83 23.89 -5.35 -2.66
CA ASN A 83 24.06 -5.57 -4.09
C ASN A 83 23.75 -4.32 -4.95
N GLY A 84 23.35 -3.20 -4.34
CA GLY A 84 22.86 -2.03 -5.06
C GLY A 84 21.61 -2.31 -5.92
N CYS A 85 20.74 -3.22 -5.47
CA CYS A 85 19.58 -3.70 -6.22
C CYS A 85 18.26 -3.31 -5.53
N GLY A 86 17.29 -2.81 -6.32
CA GLY A 86 15.93 -2.55 -5.87
C GLY A 86 15.05 -3.79 -6.04
N TYR A 87 15.15 -4.73 -5.10
CA TYR A 87 14.28 -5.90 -5.09
C TYR A 87 12.91 -5.59 -4.49
N ASP A 88 11.95 -6.44 -4.80
CA ASP A 88 10.61 -6.37 -4.26
C ASP A 88 10.13 -7.75 -3.85
N ILE A 89 9.06 -7.82 -3.06
CA ILE A 89 8.47 -9.10 -2.64
C ILE A 89 6.96 -9.11 -2.83
N GLU A 90 6.43 -10.30 -3.00
CA GLU A 90 5.01 -10.58 -2.98
C GLU A 90 4.75 -11.84 -2.17
N ILE A 91 3.85 -11.76 -1.19
CA ILE A 91 3.35 -12.92 -0.45
C ILE A 91 2.01 -13.30 -1.04
N THR A 92 1.93 -14.49 -1.63
CA THR A 92 0.77 -14.97 -2.40
C THR A 92 -0.07 -15.97 -1.61
N SER A 93 0.62 -16.72 -0.74
CA SER A 93 0.21 -17.87 0.05
C SER A 93 0.07 -17.71 1.56
N CYS A 94 -0.95 -18.25 2.22
CA CYS A 94 -0.80 -18.76 3.60
C CYS A 94 -1.55 -20.08 3.81
N ILE A 95 -0.89 -21.05 4.45
CA ILE A 95 -1.50 -22.23 5.06
C ILE A 95 -1.51 -22.03 6.57
N ASP A 96 -2.68 -22.09 7.21
CA ASP A 96 -2.81 -21.87 8.65
C ASP A 96 -2.61 -23.16 9.47
N SER A 97 -2.80 -23.06 10.80
CA SER A 97 -2.60 -24.19 11.73
C SER A 97 -3.64 -25.30 11.63
N GLU A 98 -4.71 -25.07 10.87
CA GLU A 98 -5.83 -25.97 10.61
C GLU A 98 -5.83 -26.45 9.15
N ASP A 99 -4.70 -26.24 8.44
CA ASP A 99 -4.50 -26.56 7.03
C ASP A 99 -5.42 -25.79 6.06
N ASN A 100 -6.05 -24.70 6.52
CA ASN A 100 -6.82 -23.83 5.63
C ASN A 100 -5.86 -23.01 4.77
N ILE A 101 -6.16 -22.93 3.47
CA ILE A 101 -5.38 -22.19 2.49
C ILE A 101 -6.05 -20.85 2.22
N THR A 102 -5.32 -19.76 2.45
CA THR A 102 -5.69 -18.41 2.02
C THR A 102 -4.80 -17.99 0.85
N ILE A 103 -5.40 -17.63 -0.28
CA ILE A 103 -4.72 -17.02 -1.42
C ILE A 103 -4.89 -15.51 -1.35
N PHE A 104 -3.78 -14.78 -1.45
CA PHE A 104 -3.78 -13.33 -1.48
C PHE A 104 -3.78 -12.85 -2.94
N GLY A 105 -4.77 -12.03 -3.30
CA GLY A 105 -4.85 -11.41 -4.61
C GLY A 105 -3.88 -10.25 -4.79
N VAL A 106 -3.82 -9.74 -6.02
CA VAL A 106 -3.03 -8.55 -6.40
C VAL A 106 -3.70 -7.22 -6.00
N ASN A 107 -4.96 -7.29 -5.56
CA ASN A 107 -5.74 -6.18 -5.04
C ASN A 107 -5.60 -6.08 -3.51
N ILE A 108 -5.99 -4.94 -2.93
CA ILE A 108 -6.08 -4.83 -1.47
C ILE A 108 -7.37 -5.51 -1.05
N GLU A 109 -7.24 -6.78 -0.68
CA GLU A 109 -8.30 -7.53 0.00
C GLU A 109 -9.54 -7.68 -0.90
N ASN A 110 -10.41 -8.65 -0.64
CA ASN A 110 -11.48 -9.04 -1.58
C ASN A 110 -12.56 -7.95 -1.78
N ASP A 111 -12.46 -6.80 -1.12
CA ASP A 111 -13.44 -5.71 -1.18
C ASP A 111 -13.13 -4.65 -2.25
N ILE A 112 -11.89 -4.55 -2.76
CA ILE A 112 -11.53 -3.53 -3.78
C ILE A 112 -12.07 -3.84 -5.19
N GLU A 113 -12.48 -5.07 -5.47
CA GLU A 113 -13.19 -5.36 -6.73
C GLU A 113 -14.49 -4.56 -6.88
N ASN A 114 -15.08 -4.09 -5.77
CA ASN A 114 -16.21 -3.15 -5.83
C ASN A 114 -15.75 -1.75 -6.22
N PHE A 115 -14.57 -1.31 -5.78
CA PHE A 115 -14.05 0.02 -6.10
C PHE A 115 -13.59 0.15 -7.56
N SER A 116 -13.03 -0.90 -8.17
CA SER A 116 -12.63 -0.85 -9.59
C SER A 116 -13.84 -0.72 -10.54
N LYS A 117 -15.01 -1.26 -10.14
CA LYS A 117 -16.27 -1.17 -10.90
C LYS A 117 -16.96 0.19 -10.79
N GLN A 118 -16.50 1.06 -9.89
CA GLN A 118 -17.11 2.36 -9.60
C GLN A 118 -16.22 3.55 -10.00
N ARG A 119 -15.18 3.32 -10.82
CA ARG A 119 -14.29 4.40 -11.27
C ARG A 119 -15.04 5.40 -12.16
N PRO A 120 -14.72 6.70 -12.07
CA PRO A 120 -15.45 7.75 -12.79
C PRO A 120 -15.32 7.65 -14.32
N CYS A 121 -14.26 6.99 -14.81
CA CYS A 121 -14.01 6.83 -16.24
C CYS A 121 -13.07 5.65 -16.55
N GLY A 122 -12.92 5.34 -17.84
CA GLY A 122 -12.03 4.30 -18.34
C GLY A 122 -10.60 4.80 -18.60
N VAL A 123 -9.76 3.88 -19.08
CA VAL A 123 -8.37 4.17 -19.46
C VAL A 123 -8.25 5.28 -20.52
N PRO A 124 -9.07 5.34 -21.59
CA PRO A 124 -8.94 6.39 -22.60
C PRO A 124 -9.09 7.81 -22.03
N GLU A 125 -10.08 8.03 -21.17
CA GLU A 125 -10.31 9.32 -20.51
C GLU A 125 -9.17 9.67 -19.55
N ILE A 126 -8.64 8.68 -18.81
CA ILE A 126 -7.46 8.86 -17.96
C ILE A 126 -6.24 9.25 -18.80
N ILE A 127 -6.03 8.65 -19.97
CA ILE A 127 -4.91 8.99 -20.85
C ILE A 127 -5.07 10.41 -21.42
N GLN A 128 -6.29 10.80 -21.80
CA GLN A 128 -6.60 12.17 -22.20
C GLN A 128 -6.24 13.16 -21.09
N LEU A 129 -6.68 12.88 -19.86
CA LEU A 129 -6.36 13.69 -18.70
C LEU A 129 -4.85 13.73 -18.41
N ALA A 130 -4.17 12.59 -18.56
CA ALA A 130 -2.73 12.45 -18.34
C ALA A 130 -1.87 13.21 -19.36
N ASN A 131 -2.44 13.65 -20.49
CA ASN A 131 -1.80 14.47 -21.53
C ASN A 131 -2.12 15.97 -21.39
N SER A 132 -2.86 16.36 -20.35
CA SER A 132 -3.22 17.75 -20.06
C SER A 132 -2.42 18.32 -18.87
N GLU A 133 -2.72 19.55 -18.45
CA GLU A 133 -2.12 20.19 -17.27
C GLU A 133 -2.33 19.40 -15.95
N TYR A 134 -3.35 18.55 -15.86
CA TYR A 134 -3.63 17.70 -14.70
C TYR A 134 -2.69 16.48 -14.61
N GLY A 135 -2.12 16.07 -15.75
CA GLY A 135 -1.46 14.78 -15.93
C GLY A 135 -0.19 14.54 -15.12
N PRO A 136 0.75 15.50 -15.00
CA PRO A 136 1.97 15.31 -14.21
C PRO A 136 1.68 14.89 -12.77
N TYR A 137 0.72 15.54 -12.12
CA TYR A 137 0.31 15.26 -10.74
C TYR A 137 -0.42 13.93 -10.60
N LEU A 138 -1.27 13.59 -11.58
CA LEU A 138 -1.98 12.32 -11.62
C LEU A 138 -1.01 11.13 -11.73
N ARG A 139 0.05 11.25 -12.54
CA ARG A 139 1.07 10.19 -12.69
C ARG A 139 1.80 9.91 -11.37
N PHE A 140 2.17 10.96 -10.63
CA PHE A 140 2.77 10.79 -9.30
C PHE A 140 1.77 10.13 -8.33
N SER A 141 0.53 10.62 -8.30
CA SER A 141 -0.53 10.05 -7.49
C SER A 141 -0.71 8.56 -7.77
N PHE A 142 -0.84 8.14 -9.03
CA PHE A 142 -0.99 6.72 -9.39
C PHE A 142 0.22 5.86 -9.02
N SER A 143 1.44 6.39 -9.14
CA SER A 143 2.62 5.68 -8.67
C SER A 143 2.58 5.46 -7.15
N ASP A 144 2.13 6.46 -6.40
CA ASP A 144 1.99 6.37 -4.95
C ASP A 144 0.88 5.42 -4.52
N LEU A 145 -0.26 5.43 -5.22
CA LEU A 145 -1.32 4.44 -5.02
C LEU A 145 -0.80 3.02 -5.26
N ARG A 146 0.00 2.78 -6.31
CA ARG A 146 0.65 1.48 -6.51
C ARG A 146 1.58 1.11 -5.35
N GLU A 147 2.43 2.03 -4.89
CA GLU A 147 3.33 1.73 -3.77
C GLU A 147 2.59 1.50 -2.45
N SER A 148 1.46 2.18 -2.23
CA SER A 148 0.61 1.94 -1.07
C SER A 148 0.01 0.53 -1.08
N ILE A 149 -0.30 -0.06 -2.25
CA ILE A 149 -0.71 -1.47 -2.40
C ILE A 149 0.42 -2.42 -2.00
N LYS A 150 1.65 -2.10 -2.40
CA LYS A 150 2.81 -3.01 -2.29
C LYS A 150 3.51 -2.95 -0.92
N ASN A 151 3.34 -1.85 -0.19
CA ASN A 151 4.04 -1.59 1.07
C ASN A 151 3.03 -1.37 2.22
N PRO A 152 2.58 -2.45 2.90
CA PRO A 152 1.59 -2.35 3.98
C PRO A 152 1.98 -1.39 5.11
N SER A 153 3.22 -1.44 5.60
CA SER A 153 3.74 -0.55 6.65
C SER A 153 3.73 0.93 6.28
N GLN A 154 3.78 1.25 5.00
CA GLN A 154 3.90 2.62 4.48
C GLN A 154 2.65 3.06 3.74
N THR A 155 1.53 2.35 3.90
CA THR A 155 0.30 2.67 3.17
C THR A 155 -0.15 4.11 3.42
N GLY A 156 -0.23 4.54 4.68
CA GLY A 156 -0.60 5.91 5.02
C GLY A 156 0.33 6.96 4.42
N PHE A 157 1.64 6.70 4.42
CA PHE A 157 2.63 7.58 3.81
C PHE A 157 2.40 7.78 2.32
N PHE A 158 2.32 6.68 1.56
CA PHE A 158 2.11 6.75 0.11
C PHE A 158 0.73 7.33 -0.24
N CYS A 159 -0.32 6.95 0.48
CA CYS A 159 -1.66 7.52 0.33
C CYS A 159 -1.68 9.04 0.51
N PHE A 160 -1.04 9.54 1.57
CA PHE A 160 -0.97 10.99 1.78
C PHE A 160 -0.15 11.68 0.69
N ARG A 161 0.99 11.10 0.29
CA ARG A 161 1.83 11.65 -0.79
C ARG A 161 1.11 11.70 -2.13
N ALA A 162 0.24 10.72 -2.41
CA ALA A 162 -0.63 10.74 -3.59
C ALA A 162 -1.53 11.99 -3.59
N ILE A 163 -2.20 12.26 -2.47
CA ILE A 163 -3.06 13.45 -2.31
C ILE A 163 -2.26 14.74 -2.38
N GLU A 164 -1.09 14.79 -1.74
CA GLU A 164 -0.20 15.96 -1.80
C GLU A 164 0.23 16.25 -3.23
N SER A 165 0.53 15.22 -4.03
CA SER A 165 0.86 15.36 -5.45
C SER A 165 -0.27 16.03 -6.22
N LEU A 166 -1.52 15.59 -6.01
CA LEU A 166 -2.69 16.22 -6.65
C LEU A 166 -2.89 17.67 -6.20
N ARG A 167 -2.68 17.98 -4.92
CA ARG A 167 -2.75 19.37 -4.42
C ARG A 167 -1.72 20.28 -5.10
N GLN A 168 -0.54 19.78 -5.46
CA GLN A 168 0.49 20.61 -6.12
C GLN A 168 -0.01 21.25 -7.41
N TYR A 169 -0.97 20.64 -8.11
CA TYR A 169 -1.66 21.28 -9.23
C TYR A 169 -2.23 22.66 -8.85
N PHE A 170 -2.94 22.72 -7.72
CA PHE A 170 -3.58 23.95 -7.24
C PHE A 170 -2.56 24.97 -6.70
N VAL A 171 -1.47 24.49 -6.10
CA VAL A 171 -0.35 25.35 -5.70
C VAL A 171 0.19 26.11 -6.91
N ILE A 172 0.51 25.39 -7.99
CA ILE A 172 1.11 25.97 -9.18
C ILE A 172 0.10 26.81 -9.98
N LYS A 173 -1.09 26.26 -10.27
CA LYS A 173 -2.10 26.95 -11.11
C LYS A 173 -2.56 28.28 -10.52
N TYR A 174 -2.70 28.34 -9.20
CA TYR A 174 -3.24 29.51 -8.51
C TYR A 174 -2.19 30.29 -7.70
N SER A 175 -0.91 29.91 -7.78
CA SER A 175 0.19 30.53 -7.01
C SER A 175 -0.10 30.62 -5.51
N LEU A 176 -0.65 29.54 -4.93
CA LEU A 176 -1.13 29.50 -3.55
C LEU A 176 -0.06 29.00 -2.57
N ARG A 177 -0.07 29.54 -1.36
CA ARG A 177 0.71 29.02 -0.22
C ARG A 177 0.01 27.84 0.43
N ASP A 178 0.70 27.16 1.34
CA ASP A 178 0.29 25.84 1.86
C ASP A 178 -1.17 25.77 2.33
N HIS A 179 -1.56 26.52 3.37
CA HIS A 179 -2.95 26.51 3.87
C HIS A 179 -3.98 26.84 2.78
N GLN A 180 -3.72 27.86 1.97
CA GLN A 180 -4.63 28.33 0.93
C GLN A 180 -4.82 27.27 -0.17
N SER A 181 -3.76 26.55 -0.53
CA SER A 181 -3.82 25.49 -1.53
C SER A 181 -4.60 24.25 -1.06
N TRP A 182 -4.49 23.89 0.23
CA TRP A 182 -5.29 22.81 0.82
C TRP A 182 -6.78 23.16 0.86
N GLU A 183 -7.11 24.39 1.22
CA GLU A 183 -8.48 24.88 1.19
C GLU A 183 -9.04 24.90 -0.23
N LYS A 184 -8.28 25.41 -1.21
CA LYS A 184 -8.66 25.40 -2.63
C LYS A 184 -8.88 23.98 -3.16
N PHE A 185 -7.93 23.08 -2.88
CA PHE A 185 -8.00 21.66 -3.27
C PHE A 185 -9.29 21.01 -2.75
N ARG A 186 -9.57 21.14 -1.44
CA ARG A 186 -10.77 20.56 -0.83
C ARG A 186 -12.06 21.16 -1.40
N ASN A 187 -12.12 22.48 -1.55
CA ASN A 187 -13.32 23.15 -2.04
C ASN A 187 -13.62 22.80 -3.51
N CYS A 188 -12.59 22.72 -4.36
CA CYS A 188 -12.77 22.35 -5.78
C CYS A 188 -13.19 20.88 -5.96
N LEU A 189 -12.73 19.99 -5.08
CA LEU A 189 -13.01 18.56 -5.17
C LEU A 189 -14.13 18.09 -4.23
N ASN A 190 -14.78 19.01 -3.51
CA ASN A 190 -15.79 18.72 -2.49
C ASN A 190 -15.33 17.67 -1.45
N ILE A 191 -14.13 17.86 -0.88
CA ILE A 191 -13.52 16.92 0.07
C ILE A 191 -13.62 17.47 1.49
N GLU A 192 -14.16 16.64 2.40
CA GLU A 192 -14.16 16.91 3.83
C GLU A 192 -12.74 16.84 4.40
N ARG A 193 -12.41 17.77 5.29
CA ARG A 193 -11.10 17.84 5.93
C ARG A 193 -10.77 16.58 6.73
N ASP A 194 -11.75 16.03 7.44
CA ASP A 194 -11.58 14.87 8.32
C ASP A 194 -11.09 13.63 7.55
N LYS A 195 -11.46 13.49 6.27
CA LYS A 195 -10.97 12.41 5.40
C LYS A 195 -9.45 12.52 5.19
N ILE A 196 -8.93 13.73 4.95
CA ILE A 196 -7.49 13.98 4.78
C ILE A 196 -6.77 13.80 6.12
N ASP A 197 -7.34 14.32 7.21
CA ASP A 197 -6.75 14.24 8.54
C ASP A 197 -6.66 12.77 9.02
N TYR A 198 -7.66 11.93 8.71
CA TYR A 198 -7.59 10.48 8.97
C TYR A 198 -6.42 9.80 8.27
N ILE A 199 -6.21 10.06 6.97
CA ILE A 199 -5.08 9.51 6.21
C ILE A 199 -3.75 10.01 6.79
N LYS A 200 -3.70 11.30 7.15
CA LYS A 200 -2.51 11.95 7.70
C LYS A 200 -2.05 11.32 9.02
N ASN A 201 -2.97 10.85 9.87
CA ASN A 201 -2.63 10.15 11.11
C ASN A 201 -1.77 8.89 10.89
N PHE A 202 -1.88 8.24 9.73
CA PHE A 202 -1.05 7.09 9.36
C PHE A 202 0.19 7.47 8.54
N SER A 203 0.31 8.73 8.12
CA SER A 203 1.42 9.25 7.32
C SER A 203 2.48 9.93 8.19
N ASP A 204 2.07 10.91 9.00
CA ASP A 204 3.00 11.78 9.74
C ASP A 204 4.00 11.00 10.62
N PRO A 205 3.59 9.99 11.40
CA PRO A 205 4.56 9.22 12.19
C PRO A 205 5.63 8.58 11.30
N VAL A 206 5.24 7.93 10.20
CA VAL A 206 6.14 7.24 9.28
C VAL A 206 7.09 8.22 8.58
N ARG A 207 6.59 9.41 8.21
CA ARG A 207 7.40 10.50 7.63
C ARG A 207 8.51 10.99 8.56
N HIS A 208 8.29 10.90 9.86
CA HIS A 208 9.25 11.29 10.89
C HIS A 208 10.09 10.10 11.39
N GLY A 209 10.05 8.95 10.70
CA GLY A 209 10.81 7.76 11.05
C GLY A 209 10.23 6.95 12.22
N ASN A 210 9.05 7.34 12.75
CA ASN A 210 8.34 6.55 13.74
C ASN A 210 7.68 5.33 13.09
N ARG A 211 7.45 4.29 13.89
CA ARG A 211 6.69 3.11 13.48
C ARG A 211 5.26 3.25 13.95
N ILE A 212 4.31 3.04 13.05
CA ILE A 212 2.90 2.86 13.38
C ILE A 212 2.48 1.47 12.96
N HIS A 213 1.65 0.82 13.77
CA HIS A 213 1.01 -0.42 13.37
C HIS A 213 -0.32 -0.07 12.69
N ILE A 214 -0.51 -0.57 11.47
CA ILE A 214 -1.75 -0.44 10.72
C ILE A 214 -2.33 -1.84 10.48
N THR A 215 -3.60 -2.02 10.81
CA THR A 215 -4.34 -3.26 10.54
C THR A 215 -4.79 -3.32 9.08
N SER A 216 -5.14 -4.50 8.57
CA SER A 216 -5.79 -4.71 7.27
C SER A 216 -7.00 -3.80 7.07
N LYS A 217 -7.89 -3.74 8.07
CA LYS A 217 -9.09 -2.88 8.06
C LYS A 217 -8.77 -1.38 7.98
N GLU A 218 -7.85 -0.89 8.82
CA GLU A 218 -7.43 0.53 8.77
C GLU A 218 -6.77 0.86 7.44
N ARG A 219 -5.93 -0.05 6.95
CA ARG A 219 -5.28 0.06 5.66
C ARG A 219 -6.32 0.19 4.55
N LEU A 220 -7.31 -0.69 4.50
CA LEU A 220 -8.40 -0.62 3.53
C LEU A 220 -9.14 0.72 3.58
N LYS A 221 -9.43 1.23 4.79
CA LYS A 221 -10.10 2.54 4.96
C LYS A 221 -9.24 3.70 4.43
N VAL A 222 -7.97 3.75 4.80
CA VAL A 222 -7.02 4.79 4.33
C VAL A 222 -6.95 4.79 2.81
N MET A 223 -6.89 3.61 2.20
CA MET A 223 -6.82 3.48 0.75
C MET A 223 -8.14 3.86 0.09
N ALA A 224 -9.29 3.40 0.60
CA ALA A 224 -10.60 3.79 0.09
C ALA A 224 -10.77 5.31 0.07
N ASP A 225 -10.49 5.98 1.19
CA ASP A 225 -10.57 7.44 1.30
C ASP A 225 -9.65 8.15 0.30
N THR A 226 -8.43 7.61 0.10
CA THR A 226 -7.47 8.16 -0.85
C THR A 226 -7.97 8.03 -2.28
N TRP A 227 -8.54 6.87 -2.64
CA TRP A 227 -9.08 6.63 -3.97
C TRP A 227 -10.27 7.52 -4.27
N ASP A 228 -11.18 7.73 -3.31
CA ASP A 228 -12.30 8.68 -3.49
C ASP A 228 -11.79 10.09 -3.83
N ILE A 229 -10.74 10.55 -3.14
CA ILE A 229 -10.12 11.86 -3.39
C ILE A 229 -9.52 11.93 -4.80
N VAL A 230 -8.85 10.86 -5.22
CA VAL A 230 -8.24 10.75 -6.55
C VAL A 230 -9.32 10.72 -7.64
N ASP A 231 -10.41 9.99 -7.41
CA ASP A 231 -11.55 9.91 -8.32
C ASP A 231 -12.20 11.31 -8.46
N ASN A 232 -12.40 12.06 -7.38
CA ASN A 232 -12.89 13.44 -7.46
C ASN A 232 -11.96 14.36 -8.27
N TYR A 233 -10.64 14.18 -8.15
CA TYR A 233 -9.67 14.94 -8.96
C TYR A 233 -9.75 14.58 -10.45
N VAL A 234 -9.93 13.30 -10.77
CA VAL A 234 -10.13 12.83 -12.14
C VAL A 234 -11.40 13.45 -12.73
N GLU A 235 -12.52 13.40 -12.00
CA GLU A 235 -13.79 14.00 -12.42
C GLU A 235 -13.64 15.50 -12.65
N TYR A 236 -13.04 16.22 -11.70
CA TYR A 236 -12.76 17.65 -11.82
C TYR A 236 -11.96 17.95 -13.09
N GLY A 237 -10.87 17.23 -13.33
CA GLY A 237 -10.04 17.42 -14.52
C GLY A 237 -10.79 17.18 -15.82
N LEU A 238 -11.58 16.10 -15.90
CA LEU A 238 -12.37 15.78 -17.09
C LEU A 238 -13.47 16.82 -17.37
N GLN A 239 -14.15 17.32 -16.34
CA GLN A 239 -15.16 18.36 -16.50
C GLN A 239 -14.57 19.65 -17.07
N ASN A 240 -13.42 20.09 -16.55
CA ASN A 240 -12.74 21.29 -17.04
C ASN A 240 -12.22 21.12 -18.47
N LEU A 241 -11.72 19.93 -18.85
CA LEU A 241 -11.30 19.67 -20.22
C LEU A 241 -12.46 19.74 -21.22
N LYS A 242 -13.66 19.28 -20.84
CA LYS A 242 -14.84 19.38 -21.69
C LYS A 242 -15.27 20.84 -21.91
N GLN A 243 -15.17 21.68 -20.89
CA GLN A 243 -15.49 23.10 -20.99
C GLN A 243 -14.55 23.82 -21.96
N CYS A 244 -13.23 23.58 -21.87
CA CYS A 244 -12.27 24.20 -22.80
C CYS A 244 -12.41 23.79 -24.28
N ASN A 245 -12.99 22.61 -24.56
CA ASN A 245 -13.22 22.15 -25.93
C ASN A 245 -14.57 22.61 -26.51
N SER A 246 -15.40 23.28 -25.72
CA SER A 246 -16.71 23.79 -26.12
C SER A 246 -16.70 25.30 -26.41
N GLU A 247 -15.56 25.96 -26.21
CA GLU A 247 -15.25 27.36 -26.56
C GLU A 247 -14.40 27.41 -27.84
#